data_AF-A0A7J4FRA6-F1
#
_entry.id   AF-A0A7J4FRA6-F1
#
_cell.length_a   1.000
_cell.length_b   1.000
_cell.length_c   1.000
_cell.angle_alpha   90.00
_cell.angle_beta   90.00
_cell.angle_gamma   90.00
#
_symmetry.space_group_name_H-M   'P 1'
#
loop_
_entity.id
_entity.type
_entity.pdbx_description
1 polymer ?
#
loop_
_entity_poly.entity_id
_entity_poly.type
_entity_poly.pdbx_seq_one_letter_code
_entity_poly.pdbx_strand_id
1 'polypeptide(L)' 'MFCAPNLDWCQEIKGDLAFLRGYDAVIFGSYVTGDFRDGSGIDVALITRIKDYE' A
#
# COMPACT_ATOMS: atom_id res chain seq x y z
N MET A 1 7.09 -1.80 -2.17
CA MET A 1 5.69 -1.96 -2.60
C MET A 1 5.54 -3.12 -3.60
N PHE A 2 5.09 -4.28 -3.13
CA PHE A 2 4.78 -5.43 -4.00
C PHE A 2 3.30 -5.39 -4.38
N CYS A 3 3.02 -5.51 -5.68
CA CYS A 3 1.69 -5.69 -6.24
C CYS A 3 1.77 -6.59 -7.46
N ALA A 4 0.72 -7.38 -7.70
CA ALA A 4 0.57 -8.10 -8.96
C ALA A 4 0.52 -7.11 -10.14
N PRO A 5 1.30 -7.31 -11.21
CA PRO A 5 1.52 -6.32 -12.27
C PRO A 5 0.30 -6.05 -13.19
N ASN A 6 -0.81 -6.78 -13.03
CA ASN A 6 -1.96 -6.75 -13.96
C ASN A 6 -3.25 -6.15 -13.36
N LEU A 7 -3.13 -5.31 -12.33
CA LEU A 7 -4.28 -4.67 -11.68
C LEU A 7 -4.17 -3.14 -11.80
N ASP A 8 -5.08 -2.54 -12.57
CA ASP A 8 -5.14 -1.10 -12.85
C ASP A 8 -5.15 -0.27 -11.56
N TRP A 9 -5.93 -0.70 -10.57
CA TRP A 9 -5.99 -0.05 -9.25
C TRP A 9 -4.62 0.02 -8.56
N CYS A 10 -3.74 -0.98 -8.72
CA CYS A 10 -2.45 -0.89 -8.05
C CYS A 10 -1.50 0.10 -8.73
N GLN A 11 -1.65 0.36 -10.03
CA GLN A 11 -0.87 1.43 -10.67
C GLN A 11 -1.32 2.81 -10.17
N GLU A 12 -2.63 3.02 -10.02
CA GLU A 12 -3.19 4.24 -9.44
C GLU A 12 -2.70 4.45 -8.00
N ILE A 13 -2.83 3.44 -7.14
CA ILE A 13 -2.34 3.51 -5.75
C ILE A 13 -0.81 3.74 -5.70
N LYS A 14 -0.04 3.13 -6.61
CA LYS A 14 1.42 3.40 -6.72
C LYS A 14 1.70 4.86 -7.08
N GLY A 15 0.86 5.47 -7.91
CA GLY A 15 0.93 6.89 -8.26
C GLY A 15 0.63 7.77 -7.05
N ASP A 16 -0.50 7.51 -6.39
CA ASP A 16 -0.96 8.30 -5.23
C ASP A 16 0.01 8.22 -4.06
N LEU A 17 0.61 7.05 -3.83
CA LEU A 17 1.58 6.81 -2.76
C LEU A 17 3.03 7.15 -3.17
N ALA A 18 3.26 7.84 -4.30
CA ALA A 18 4.60 8.17 -4.77
C ALA A 18 5.41 9.01 -3.76
N PHE A 19 4.76 9.78 -2.89
CA PHE A 19 5.41 10.52 -1.82
C PHE A 19 6.07 9.61 -0.76
N LEU A 20 5.71 8.33 -0.71
CA LEU A 20 6.29 7.31 0.17
C LEU A 20 7.47 6.55 -0.44
N ARG A 21 7.97 6.92 -1.63
CA ARG A 21 9.06 6.19 -2.35
C ARG A 21 10.36 6.00 -1.56
N GLY A 22 10.59 6.74 -0.50
CA GLY A 22 11.75 6.59 0.40
C GLY A 22 11.55 5.61 1.56
N TYR A 23 10.34 5.05 1.71
CA TYR A 23 9.98 4.13 2.79
C TYR A 23 9.73 2.72 2.25
N ASP A 24 9.99 1.73 3.10
CA ASP A 24 9.57 0.35 2.84
C ASP A 24 8.06 0.24 3.10
N ALA A 25 7.25 0.52 2.07
CA ALA A 25 5.78 0.48 2.14
C ALA A 25 5.17 -0.81 1.57
N VAL A 26 4.14 -1.34 2.26
CA VAL A 26 3.39 -2.55 1.89
C VAL A 26 1.88 -2.24 1.95
N ILE A 27 1.15 -2.56 0.88
CA ILE A 27 -0.33 -2.58 0.91
C ILE A 27 -0.77 -3.88 1.58
N PHE A 28 -1.78 -3.81 2.44
CA PHE A 28 -2.42 -4.98 3.03
C PHE A 28 -3.94 -4.83 3.02
N GLY A 29 -4.65 -5.76 3.65
CA GLY A 29 -6.10 -5.68 3.81
C GLY A 29 -6.89 -6.05 2.54
N SER A 30 -8.08 -5.46 2.42
CA SER A 30 -9.13 -5.88 1.46
C SER A 30 -8.70 -5.78 -0.01
N TYR A 31 -7.85 -4.82 -0.36
CA TYR A 31 -7.28 -4.68 -1.71
C TYR A 31 -6.30 -5.82 -2.06
N VAL A 32 -5.65 -6.42 -1.05
CA VAL A 32 -4.76 -7.58 -1.26
C VAL A 32 -5.54 -8.88 -1.28
N THR A 33 -6.60 -9.02 -0.47
CA THR A 33 -7.43 -10.25 -0.47
C THR A 33 -8.42 -10.30 -1.62
N GLY A 34 -8.71 -9.16 -2.25
CA GLY A 34 -9.73 -9.03 -3.30
C GLY A 34 -11.15 -8.82 -2.77
N ASP A 35 -11.32 -8.66 -1.46
CA ASP A 35 -12.62 -8.45 -0.81
C ASP A 35 -13.01 -6.97 -0.68
N PHE A 36 -12.30 -6.07 -1.36
CA PHE A 36 -12.61 -4.65 -1.37
C PHE A 36 -13.94 -4.39 -2.09
N ARG A 37 -14.64 -3.34 -1.67
CA ARG A 37 -15.90 -2.87 -2.24
C ARG A 37 -15.75 -1.44 -2.69
N ASP A 38 -16.71 -0.95 -3.46
CA ASP A 38 -16.78 0.48 -3.78
C ASP A 38 -16.82 1.30 -2.48
N GLY A 39 -15.87 2.23 -2.36
CA GLY A 39 -15.67 3.04 -1.15
C GLY A 39 -14.79 2.41 -0.07
N SER A 40 -14.23 1.21 -0.28
CA SER A 40 -13.22 0.65 0.62
C SER A 40 -11.95 1.52 0.65
N GLY A 41 -11.47 1.81 1.85
CA GLY A 41 -10.17 2.44 2.07
C GLY A 41 -9.01 1.51 1.71
N ILE A 42 -7.83 2.11 1.58
CA ILE A 42 -6.58 1.39 1.28
C ILE A 42 -5.75 1.33 2.56
N ASP A 43 -5.40 0.11 2.96
CA ASP A 43 -4.55 -0.12 4.13
C ASP A 43 -3.07 -0.17 3.71
N VAL A 44 -2.24 0.73 4.27
CA VAL A 44 -0.82 0.85 3.94
C VAL A 44 0.02 0.78 5.22
N ALA A 45 0.96 -0.16 5.27
CA ALA A 45 1.93 -0.27 6.35
C ALA A 45 3.26 0.36 5.90
N LEU A 46 3.78 1.29 6.72
CA LEU A 46 5.10 1.88 6.55
C LEU A 46 6.09 1.19 7.49
N ILE A 47 7.13 0.60 6.93
CA ILE A 47 8.19 -0.05 7.69
C ILE A 47 9.33 0.95 7.85
N THR A 48 9.56 1.37 9.08
CA THR A 48 10.73 2.16 9.47
C THR A 48 11.81 1.21 10.01
N ARG A 49 13.07 1.46 9.66
CA ARG A 49 14.22 0.68 10.18
C ARG A 49 14.72 1.19 11.53
N ILE A 50 14.17 2.31 11.97
CA ILE A 50 14.40 2.92 13.26
C ILE A 50 13.23 2.47 14.12
N LYS A 51 13.50 1.70 15.18
CA LYS A 51 12.50 1.50 16.22
C LYS A 51 12.18 2.87 16.81
N ASP A 52 10.90 3.19 16.88
CA ASP A 52 10.47 4.27 17.77
C ASP A 52 11.00 3.93 19.17
N TYR A 53 11.88 4.80 19.67
CA TYR A 53 12.26 4.76 21.08
C TYR A 53 11.09 5.43 21.81
N GLU A 54 10.40 4.67 22.67
CA GLU A 54 9.43 5.23 23.63
C GLU A 54 10.07 6.31 24.51
#